data_AF-A0A972ESI0-F1
#
_entry.id   AF-A0A972ESI0-F1
#
_cell.length_a   1.000
_cell.length_b   1.000
_cell.length_c   1.000
_cell.angle_alpha   90.00
_cell.angle_beta   90.00
_cell.angle_gamma   90.00
#
_symmetry.space_group_name_H-M   'P 1'
#
loop_
_entity.id
_entity.type
_entity.pdbx_description
1 polymer ?
#
loop_
_entity_poly.entity_id
_entity_poly.type
_entity_poly.pdbx_seq_one_letter_code
_entity_poly.pdbx_strand_id
1 'polypeptide(L)'
;MRRFTKDFELVTTVDENGREKRGVEYKGGYFSFVVDSADYKRFRTLALALTLVMICLQIGAGFVANRGMYQIYIAVPYVLCFFPLVYLSAGALRLPRETAHLRRDQAELTIRRMKRSGAALLVFTSMVILAELIYLIFFNSGPELGRELIFLALAVLTGGVNLLLWLKTRAIPVKSEE
;
A
#
# COMPACT_ATOMS: atom_id res chain seq x y z
N MET A 1 -16.30 -4.29 -11.10
CA MET A 1 -15.78 -5.64 -11.45
C MET A 1 -15.53 -5.88 -12.94
N ARG A 2 -15.89 -4.98 -13.88
CA ARG A 2 -15.74 -5.19 -15.34
C ARG A 2 -14.31 -5.24 -15.92
N ARG A 3 -13.25 -4.98 -15.12
CA ARG A 3 -11.89 -4.77 -15.65
C ARG A 3 -11.13 -6.07 -16.00
N PHE A 4 -11.50 -7.20 -15.39
CA PHE A 4 -10.87 -8.51 -15.62
C PHE A 4 -11.81 -9.54 -16.26
N THR A 5 -13.07 -9.16 -16.54
CA THR A 5 -14.10 -10.07 -17.07
C THR A 5 -13.76 -10.61 -18.46
N LYS A 6 -12.92 -9.90 -19.22
CA LYS A 6 -12.44 -10.33 -20.54
C LYS A 6 -11.42 -11.47 -20.48
N ASP A 7 -10.84 -11.74 -19.32
CA ASP A 7 -9.84 -12.80 -19.13
C ASP A 7 -10.50 -14.13 -18.70
N PHE A 8 -11.82 -14.20 -18.68
CA PHE A 8 -12.57 -15.38 -18.27
C PHE A 8 -13.54 -15.82 -19.37
N GLU A 9 -13.47 -17.08 -19.78
CA GLU A 9 -14.44 -17.70 -20.67
C GLU A 9 -15.33 -18.68 -19.89
N LEU A 10 -16.60 -18.75 -20.28
CA LEU A 10 -17.53 -19.77 -19.81
C LEU A 10 -17.27 -21.03 -20.63
N VAL A 11 -16.63 -22.02 -20.01
CA VAL A 11 -16.34 -23.31 -20.64
C VAL A 11 -17.31 -24.34 -20.06
N THR A 12 -18.12 -24.95 -20.92
CA THR A 12 -18.99 -26.06 -20.53
C THR A 12 -18.17 -27.34 -20.58
N THR A 13 -17.79 -27.87 -19.43
CA THR A 13 -17.12 -29.16 -19.30
C THR A 13 -18.17 -30.24 -19.07
N VAL A 14 -18.08 -31.35 -19.79
CA VAL A 14 -18.98 -32.50 -19.63
C VAL A 14 -18.28 -33.49 -18.70
N ASP A 15 -18.89 -33.75 -17.54
CA ASP A 15 -18.41 -34.73 -16.55
C ASP A 15 -18.51 -36.17 -17.13
N GLU A 16 -17.78 -37.16 -16.60
CA GLU A 16 -17.79 -38.56 -17.09
C GLU A 16 -19.20 -39.19 -17.13
N ASN A 17 -20.14 -38.62 -16.38
CA ASN A 17 -21.55 -39.00 -16.31
C ASN A 17 -22.48 -38.22 -17.27
N GLY A 18 -21.93 -37.51 -18.27
CA GLY A 18 -22.72 -36.78 -19.27
C GLY A 18 -23.44 -35.53 -18.75
N ARG A 19 -23.02 -34.99 -17.60
CA ARG A 19 -23.60 -33.76 -17.01
C ARG A 19 -22.79 -32.53 -17.42
N GLU A 20 -23.45 -31.52 -17.96
CA GLU A 20 -22.84 -30.23 -18.29
C GLU A 20 -22.54 -29.40 -17.02
N LYS A 21 -21.25 -29.16 -16.76
CA LYS A 21 -20.78 -28.17 -15.78
C LYS A 21 -20.30 -26.93 -16.51
N ARG A 22 -20.96 -25.80 -16.28
CA ARG A 22 -20.46 -24.49 -16.71
C ARG A 22 -19.36 -24.04 -15.75
N GLY A 23 -18.11 -24.20 -16.16
CA GLY A 23 -16.92 -23.68 -15.48
C GLY A 23 -16.54 -22.30 -16.03
N VAL A 24 -15.89 -21.49 -15.20
CA VAL A 24 -15.30 -20.22 -15.61
C VAL A 24 -13.79 -20.43 -15.68
N GLU A 25 -13.23 -20.45 -16.89
CA GLU A 25 -11.81 -20.71 -17.12
C GLU A 25 -11.07 -19.40 -17.43
N TYR A 26 -9.90 -19.22 -16.81
CA TYR A 26 -9.07 -18.02 -17.00
C TYR A 26 -8.17 -18.19 -18.22
N LYS A 27 -8.30 -17.30 -19.22
CA LYS A 27 -7.49 -17.26 -20.44
C LYS A 27 -6.46 -16.12 -20.47
N GLY A 28 -6.32 -15.34 -19.39
CA GLY A 28 -5.30 -14.29 -19.31
C GLY A 28 -3.89 -14.85 -19.08
N GLY A 29 -2.87 -14.04 -19.36
CA GLY A 29 -1.48 -14.39 -19.06
C GLY A 29 -1.24 -14.57 -17.56
N TYR A 30 -0.45 -15.57 -17.20
CA TYR A 30 -0.05 -15.83 -15.83
C TYR A 30 1.19 -15.00 -15.46
N PHE A 31 1.37 -14.75 -14.17
CA PHE A 31 2.49 -14.00 -13.63
C PHE A 31 3.15 -14.78 -12.51
N SER A 32 4.44 -14.61 -12.36
CA SER A 32 5.17 -15.11 -11.20
C SER A 32 6.04 -14.03 -10.58
N PHE A 33 6.18 -14.12 -9.26
CA PHE A 33 7.14 -13.35 -8.49
C PHE A 33 8.45 -14.14 -8.44
N VAL A 34 9.53 -13.55 -8.96
CA VAL A 34 10.86 -14.20 -8.96
C VAL A 34 11.51 -13.95 -7.60
N VAL A 35 11.05 -14.67 -6.58
CA VAL A 35 11.53 -14.61 -5.19
C VAL A 35 11.43 -15.99 -4.58
N ASP A 36 12.41 -16.38 -3.77
CA ASP A 36 12.36 -17.62 -3.02
C ASP A 36 11.12 -17.66 -2.10
N SER A 37 10.56 -18.86 -1.94
CA SER A 37 9.33 -19.06 -1.16
C SER A 37 9.48 -18.70 0.32
N ALA A 38 10.65 -18.90 0.92
CA ALA A 38 10.89 -18.57 2.32
C ALA A 38 11.03 -17.06 2.51
N ASP A 39 11.76 -16.40 1.61
CA ASP A 39 11.92 -14.94 1.62
C ASP A 39 10.62 -14.21 1.32
N TYR A 40 9.77 -14.76 0.44
CA TYR A 40 8.45 -14.21 0.17
C TYR A 40 7.52 -14.26 1.39
N LYS A 41 7.52 -15.38 2.14
CA LYS A 41 6.75 -15.50 3.39
C LYS A 41 7.18 -14.45 4.41
N ARG A 42 8.49 -14.24 4.57
CA ARG A 42 9.05 -13.19 5.44
C ARG A 42 8.62 -11.80 4.98
N PHE A 43 8.73 -11.52 3.68
CA PHE A 43 8.28 -10.25 3.10
C PHE A 43 6.81 -9.99 3.38
N ARG A 44 5.93 -10.99 3.21
CA ARG A 44 4.50 -10.84 3.44
C ARG A 44 4.19 -10.45 4.89
N THR A 45 4.79 -11.15 5.86
CA THR A 45 4.60 -10.83 7.29
C THR A 45 5.13 -9.44 7.62
N LEU A 46 6.31 -9.11 7.09
CA LEU A 46 6.92 -7.78 7.25
C LEU A 46 6.04 -6.68 6.63
N ALA A 47 5.49 -6.90 5.43
CA ALA A 47 4.62 -5.94 4.75
C ALA A 47 3.35 -5.65 5.56
N LEU A 48 2.73 -6.68 6.14
CA LEU A 48 1.58 -6.53 7.02
C LEU A 48 1.94 -5.78 8.31
N ALA A 49 3.04 -6.16 8.96
CA ALA A 49 3.50 -5.53 10.19
C ALA A 49 3.81 -4.04 9.98
N LEU A 50 4.60 -3.69 8.95
CA LEU A 50 4.95 -2.29 8.67
C LEU A 50 3.73 -1.46 8.28
N THR A 51 2.78 -2.05 7.55
CA THR A 51 1.50 -1.39 7.24
C THR A 51 0.72 -1.07 8.51
N LEU A 52 0.64 -2.02 9.44
CA LEU A 52 -0.04 -1.80 10.73
C LEU A 52 0.64 -0.69 11.53
N VAL A 53 1.98 -0.70 11.59
CA VAL A 53 2.77 0.35 12.24
C VAL A 53 2.46 1.72 11.64
N MET A 54 2.42 1.85 10.30
CA MET A 54 2.06 3.11 9.65
C MET A 54 0.65 3.57 9.98
N ILE A 55 -0.32 2.67 10.09
CA ILE A 55 -1.69 3.00 10.52
C ILE A 55 -1.66 3.57 11.95
N CYS A 56 -0.96 2.89 12.87
CA CYS A 56 -0.85 3.36 14.25
C CYS A 56 -0.15 4.73 14.34
N LEU A 57 0.93 4.95 13.58
CA LEU A 57 1.63 6.23 13.54
C LEU A 57 0.75 7.34 12.95
N GLN A 58 0.09 7.08 11.83
CA GLN A 58 -0.78 8.04 11.17
C GLN A 58 -1.99 8.40 12.05
N ILE A 59 -2.60 7.42 12.73
CA ILE A 59 -3.70 7.72 13.65
C ILE A 59 -3.17 8.47 14.89
N GLY A 60 -2.07 8.00 15.46
CA GLY A 60 -1.43 8.60 16.63
C GLY A 60 -1.04 10.07 16.42
N ALA A 61 -0.50 10.39 15.24
CA ALA A 61 -0.17 11.77 14.85
C ALA A 61 -1.42 12.68 14.89
N GLY A 62 -2.58 12.16 14.50
CA GLY A 62 -3.83 12.93 14.48
C GLY A 62 -4.36 13.27 15.87
N PHE A 63 -3.96 12.50 16.88
CA PHE A 63 -4.31 12.73 18.28
C PHE A 63 -3.33 13.64 19.03
N VAL A 64 -2.22 14.07 18.40
CA VAL A 64 -1.26 14.99 19.03
C VAL A 64 -1.86 16.38 19.27
N ALA A 65 -2.88 16.76 18.48
CA ALA A 65 -3.60 18.03 18.61
C ALA A 65 -2.68 19.26 18.66
N ASN A 66 -1.75 19.34 17.70
CA ASN A 66 -0.84 20.47 17.50
C ASN A 66 -1.54 21.63 16.74
N ARG A 67 -1.01 22.85 16.86
CA ARG A 67 -1.61 24.04 16.22
C ARG A 67 -1.33 24.09 14.73
N GLY A 68 -0.20 23.53 14.29
CA GLY A 68 0.15 23.38 12.87
C GLY A 68 -0.95 22.68 12.06
N MET A 69 -1.63 21.70 12.67
CA MET A 69 -2.73 20.98 12.03
C MET A 69 -3.98 21.82 11.69
N TYR A 70 -4.12 23.05 12.20
CA TYR A 70 -5.18 23.96 11.74
C TYR A 70 -4.84 24.67 10.42
N GLN A 71 -3.59 24.58 9.97
CA GLN A 71 -3.16 25.16 8.71
C GLN A 71 -3.55 24.25 7.55
N ILE A 72 -4.29 24.78 6.58
CA ILE A 72 -4.83 23.99 5.46
C ILE A 72 -3.73 23.27 4.66
N TYR A 73 -2.56 23.89 4.53
CA TYR A 73 -1.42 23.35 3.80
C TYR A 73 -0.70 22.21 4.54
N ILE A 74 -0.99 21.99 5.83
CA ILE A 74 -0.57 20.81 6.61
C ILE A 74 -1.73 19.79 6.65
N ALA A 75 -2.93 20.25 7.02
CA ALA A 75 -4.10 19.41 7.24
C ALA A 75 -4.51 18.63 5.98
N VAL A 76 -4.53 19.28 4.81
CA VAL A 76 -5.00 18.63 3.56
C VAL A 76 -4.04 17.52 3.13
N PRO A 77 -2.72 17.75 2.95
CA PRO A 77 -1.79 16.65 2.63
C PRO A 77 -1.80 15.53 3.67
N TYR A 78 -1.97 15.88 4.95
CA TYR A 78 -2.06 14.91 6.03
C TYR A 78 -3.28 13.99 5.91
N VAL A 79 -4.47 14.56 5.68
CA VAL A 79 -5.69 13.76 5.44
C VAL A 79 -5.55 12.94 4.16
N LEU A 80 -4.92 13.50 3.12
CA LEU A 80 -4.70 12.78 1.86
C LEU A 80 -3.80 11.54 2.02
N CYS A 81 -2.96 11.46 3.06
CA CYS A 81 -2.15 10.27 3.35
C CYS A 81 -3.01 9.02 3.64
N PHE A 82 -4.25 9.18 4.13
CA PHE A 82 -5.12 8.04 4.42
C PHE A 82 -5.52 7.26 3.16
N PHE A 83 -5.70 7.93 2.01
CA PHE A 83 -6.08 7.25 0.76
C PHE A 83 -5.03 6.23 0.29
N PRO A 84 -3.76 6.61 0.03
CA PRO A 84 -2.75 5.65 -0.37
C PRO A 84 -2.47 4.64 0.74
N LEU A 85 -2.59 5.00 2.02
CA LEU A 85 -2.45 4.05 3.13
C LEU A 85 -3.55 2.96 3.10
N VAL A 86 -4.80 3.30 2.81
CA VAL A 86 -5.89 2.33 2.61
C VAL A 86 -5.61 1.41 1.42
N TYR A 87 -5.16 1.96 0.29
CA TYR A 87 -4.83 1.15 -0.90
C TYR A 87 -3.62 0.24 -0.67
N LEU A 88 -2.61 0.73 0.05
CA LEU A 88 -1.44 -0.04 0.44
C LEU A 88 -1.84 -1.18 1.38
N SER A 89 -2.72 -0.91 2.36
CA SER A 89 -3.28 -1.90 3.26
C SER A 89 -4.08 -2.98 2.53
N ALA A 90 -4.93 -2.58 1.60
CA ALA A 90 -5.67 -3.52 0.76
C ALA A 90 -4.74 -4.40 -0.10
N GLY A 91 -3.59 -3.86 -0.55
CA GLY A 91 -2.56 -4.61 -1.25
C GLY A 91 -1.85 -5.61 -0.35
N ALA A 92 -1.44 -5.18 0.86
CA ALA A 92 -0.73 -6.01 1.83
C ALA A 92 -1.59 -7.18 2.34
N LEU A 93 -2.87 -6.93 2.64
CA LEU A 93 -3.83 -7.97 3.09
C LEU A 93 -4.12 -9.03 2.01
N ARG A 94 -4.04 -8.64 0.74
CA ARG A 94 -4.34 -9.51 -0.41
C ARG A 94 -3.11 -10.19 -1.00
N LEU A 95 -1.92 -10.03 -0.40
CA LEU A 95 -0.72 -10.72 -0.87
C LEU A 95 -0.98 -12.23 -0.95
N PRO A 96 -0.75 -12.87 -2.12
CA PRO A 96 -1.02 -14.29 -2.30
C PRO A 96 -0.13 -15.13 -1.37
N ARG A 97 -0.49 -16.41 -1.18
CA ARG A 97 0.35 -17.36 -0.45
C ARG A 97 1.43 -17.95 -1.34
N GLU A 98 1.12 -18.08 -2.62
CA GLU A 98 1.98 -18.65 -3.65
C GLU A 98 2.54 -17.53 -4.53
N THR A 99 3.72 -17.78 -5.08
CA THR A 99 4.45 -16.83 -5.94
C THR A 99 4.36 -17.17 -7.42
N ALA A 100 3.80 -18.33 -7.78
CA ALA A 100 3.67 -18.83 -9.14
C ALA A 100 2.21 -18.85 -9.62
N HIS A 101 2.00 -18.89 -10.94
CA HIS A 101 0.67 -18.99 -11.57
C HIS A 101 -0.33 -17.93 -11.09
N LEU A 102 0.16 -16.71 -10.86
CA LEU A 102 -0.68 -15.61 -10.41
C LEU A 102 -1.48 -15.07 -11.58
N ARG A 103 -2.78 -14.91 -11.37
CA ARG A 103 -3.63 -14.23 -12.34
C ARG A 103 -3.27 -12.74 -12.40
N ARG A 104 -3.56 -12.10 -13.51
CA ARG A 104 -3.30 -10.66 -13.72
C ARG A 104 -3.90 -9.78 -12.63
N ASP A 105 -5.10 -10.11 -12.17
CA ASP A 105 -5.76 -9.41 -11.06
C ASP A 105 -5.00 -9.57 -9.75
N GLN A 106 -4.49 -10.76 -9.43
CA GLN A 106 -3.66 -11.00 -8.25
C GLN A 106 -2.36 -10.18 -8.32
N ALA A 107 -1.67 -10.14 -9.46
CA ALA A 107 -0.45 -9.34 -9.61
C ALA A 107 -0.72 -7.82 -9.56
N GLU A 108 -1.81 -7.35 -10.18
CA GLU A 108 -2.15 -5.92 -10.24
C GLU A 108 -2.71 -5.39 -8.91
N LEU A 109 -3.54 -6.17 -8.23
CA LEU A 109 -4.21 -5.76 -6.99
C LEU A 109 -3.32 -5.89 -5.74
N THR A 110 -2.13 -6.49 -5.85
CA THR A 110 -1.19 -6.71 -4.74
C THR A 110 0.08 -5.87 -4.90
N ILE A 111 1.18 -6.47 -5.36
CA ILE A 111 2.50 -5.83 -5.43
C ILE A 111 2.48 -4.57 -6.29
N ARG A 112 1.82 -4.59 -7.46
CA ARG A 112 1.77 -3.41 -8.33
C ARG A 112 1.01 -2.24 -7.69
N ARG A 113 -0.08 -2.55 -6.98
CA ARG A 113 -0.83 -1.58 -6.18
C ARG A 113 0.02 -1.04 -5.03
N MET A 114 0.72 -1.90 -4.30
CA MET A 114 1.60 -1.48 -3.20
C MET A 114 2.72 -0.56 -3.68
N LYS A 115 3.34 -0.84 -4.85
CA LYS A 115 4.35 0.05 -5.44
C LYS A 115 3.80 1.45 -5.74
N ARG A 116 2.61 1.55 -6.33
CA ARG A 116 1.97 2.83 -6.69
C ARG A 116 1.48 3.59 -5.46
N SER A 117 0.76 2.91 -4.56
CA SER A 117 0.23 3.51 -3.34
C SER A 117 1.34 3.92 -2.36
N GLY A 118 2.38 3.10 -2.20
CA GLY A 118 3.56 3.46 -1.40
C GLY A 118 4.27 4.70 -1.93
N ALA A 119 4.45 4.82 -3.25
CA ALA A 119 5.01 6.03 -3.87
C ALA A 119 4.13 7.27 -3.63
N ALA A 120 2.81 7.14 -3.80
CA ALA A 120 1.88 8.24 -3.52
C ALA A 120 1.91 8.65 -2.04
N LEU A 121 1.96 7.69 -1.12
CA LEU A 121 2.08 7.96 0.31
C LEU A 121 3.40 8.69 0.63
N LEU A 122 4.52 8.32 -0.01
CA LEU A 122 5.80 9.03 0.16
C LEU A 122 5.71 10.50 -0.23
N VAL A 123 5.02 10.80 -1.35
CA VAL A 123 4.81 12.17 -1.81
C VAL A 123 4.03 12.97 -0.76
N PHE A 124 2.87 12.45 -0.31
CA PHE A 124 2.07 13.16 0.68
C PHE A 124 2.75 13.30 2.03
N THR A 125 3.42 12.26 2.55
CA THR A 125 4.17 12.37 3.81
C THR A 125 5.30 13.37 3.69
N SER A 126 5.98 13.46 2.54
CA SER A 126 7.02 14.47 2.31
C SER A 126 6.43 15.89 2.29
N MET A 127 5.26 16.08 1.68
CA MET A 127 4.55 17.37 1.72
C MET A 127 4.18 17.77 3.15
N VAL A 128 3.68 16.84 3.96
CA VAL A 128 3.36 17.09 5.38
C VAL A 128 4.62 17.50 6.15
N ILE A 129 5.71 16.76 6.00
CA ILE A 129 6.98 17.05 6.69
C ILE A 129 7.50 18.44 6.30
N LEU A 130 7.50 18.78 5.01
CA LEU A 130 7.95 20.09 4.52
C LEU A 130 7.05 21.22 5.02
N ALA A 131 5.73 21.04 4.95
CA ALA A 131 4.76 22.01 5.43
C ALA A 131 4.92 22.28 6.94
N GLU A 132 5.13 21.23 7.72
CA GLU A 132 5.37 21.31 9.16
C GLU A 132 6.68 22.02 9.50
N LEU A 133 7.76 21.73 8.75
CA LEU A 133 9.04 22.44 8.91
C LEU A 133 8.92 23.93 8.60
N ILE A 134 8.17 24.29 7.54
CA ILE A 134 7.90 25.69 7.20
C ILE A 134 7.09 26.36 8.33
N TYR A 135 6.07 25.69 8.86
CA TYR A 135 5.30 26.19 9.99
C TYR A 135 6.18 26.45 11.22
N LEU A 136 7.03 25.49 11.57
CA LEU A 136 7.95 25.58 12.70
C LEU A 136 8.95 26.72 12.59
N ILE A 137 9.49 26.99 11.39
CA ILE A 137 10.53 28.00 11.17
C ILE A 137 9.93 29.41 11.12
N PHE A 138 8.78 29.59 10.46
CA PHE A 138 8.28 30.92 10.11
C PHE A 138 7.06 31.37 10.91
N PHE A 139 6.26 30.45 11.44
CA PHE A 139 4.93 30.76 11.98
C PHE A 139 4.72 30.27 13.43
N ASN A 140 5.68 29.53 13.99
CA ASN A 140 5.57 29.04 15.34
C ASN A 140 5.85 30.14 16.38
N SER A 141 4.79 30.83 16.78
CA SER A 141 4.83 31.88 17.81
C SER A 141 4.38 31.41 19.20
N GLY A 142 4.15 30.10 19.39
CA GLY A 142 3.46 29.54 20.56
C GLY A 142 4.34 28.67 21.48
N PRO A 143 3.90 28.44 22.74
CA PRO A 143 4.61 27.60 23.71
C PRO A 143 4.47 26.08 23.46
N GLU A 144 3.72 25.66 22.43
CA GLU A 144 3.38 24.25 22.17
C GLU A 144 4.40 23.52 21.26
N LEU A 145 5.64 24.00 21.18
CA LEU A 145 6.70 23.43 20.34
C LEU A 145 6.86 21.91 20.51
N GLY A 146 6.71 21.39 21.73
CA GLY A 146 6.81 19.95 21.99
C GLY A 146 5.80 19.11 21.21
N ARG A 147 4.56 19.58 21.03
CA ARG A 147 3.52 18.87 20.27
C ARG A 147 3.81 18.88 18.78
N GLU A 148 4.26 20.02 18.24
CA GLU A 148 4.67 20.15 16.85
C GLU A 148 5.85 19.18 16.54
N LEU A 149 6.84 19.10 17.43
CA LEU A 149 7.97 18.17 17.28
C LEU A 149 7.54 16.70 17.36
N ILE A 150 6.59 16.35 18.23
CA ILE A 150 6.03 14.99 18.29
C ILE A 150 5.29 14.66 17.00
N PHE A 151 4.46 15.58 16.49
CA PHE A 151 3.75 15.40 15.23
C PHE A 151 4.73 15.21 14.06
N LEU A 152 5.74 16.07 13.95
CA LEU A 152 6.80 15.97 12.96
C LEU A 152 7.55 14.63 13.04
N ALA A 153 7.93 14.20 14.25
CA ALA A 153 8.61 12.92 14.46
C ALA A 153 7.76 11.74 13.98
N LEU A 154 6.45 11.72 14.29
CA LEU A 154 5.53 10.69 13.82
C LEU A 154 5.34 10.71 12.30
N ALA A 155 5.29 11.89 11.68
CA ALA A 155 5.22 12.03 10.22
C ALA A 155 6.50 11.49 9.55
N VAL A 156 7.68 11.83 10.08
CA VAL A 156 8.98 11.34 9.61
C VAL A 156 9.09 9.82 9.77
N LEU A 157 8.68 9.27 10.92
CA LEU A 157 8.66 7.83 11.13
C LEU A 157 7.72 7.12 10.16
N THR A 158 6.53 7.67 9.91
CA THR A 158 5.58 7.12 8.93
C THR A 158 6.19 7.10 7.53
N GLY A 159 6.81 8.21 7.11
CA GLY A 159 7.53 8.30 5.83
C GLY A 159 8.69 7.32 5.72
N GLY A 160 9.49 7.17 6.77
CA GLY A 160 10.63 6.24 6.82
C GLY A 160 10.21 4.77 6.76
N VAL A 161 9.17 4.38 7.51
CA VAL A 161 8.59 3.03 7.45
C VAL A 161 8.03 2.75 6.05
N ASN A 162 7.31 3.71 5.47
CA ASN A 162 6.78 3.59 4.11
C ASN A 162 7.91 3.44 3.07
N LEU A 163 9.00 4.21 3.20
CA LEU A 163 10.15 4.13 2.30
C LEU A 163 10.78 2.75 2.35
N LEU A 164 10.99 2.20 3.55
CA LEU A 164 11.53 0.87 3.74
C LEU A 164 10.63 -0.19 3.08
N LEU A 165 9.32 -0.14 3.31
CA LEU A 165 8.37 -1.05 2.67
C LEU A 165 8.37 -0.90 1.15
N TRP A 166 8.40 0.33 0.65
CA TRP A 166 8.39 0.62 -0.78
C TRP A 166 9.63 0.08 -1.49
N LEU A 167 10.83 0.27 -0.91
CA LEU A 167 12.08 -0.28 -1.44
C LEU A 167 12.05 -1.81 -1.49
N LYS A 168 11.61 -2.47 -0.42
CA LYS A 168 11.45 -3.93 -0.37
C LYS A 168 10.44 -4.43 -1.40
N THR A 169 9.31 -3.73 -1.55
CA THR A 169 8.28 -4.09 -2.54
C THR A 169 8.81 -3.92 -3.97
N ARG A 170 9.59 -2.87 -4.25
CA ARG A 170 10.22 -2.64 -5.57
C ARG A 170 11.21 -3.71 -5.95
N ALA A 171 11.94 -4.25 -4.98
CA ALA A 171 12.91 -5.32 -5.19
C ALA A 171 12.28 -6.63 -5.68
N ILE A 172 10.96 -6.81 -5.56
CA ILE A 172 10.25 -7.98 -6.08
C ILE A 172 9.91 -7.75 -7.56
N PRO A 173 10.60 -8.44 -8.50
CA PRO A 173 10.24 -8.41 -9.91
C PRO A 173 8.93 -9.17 -10.13
N VAL A 174 8.11 -8.67 -11.05
CA VAL A 174 6.89 -9.33 -11.52
C VAL A 174 7.13 -9.69 -12.97
N LYS A 175 7.23 -10.98 -13.29
CA LYS A 175 7.47 -11.47 -14.64
C LYS A 175 6.14 -11.97 -15.22
N SER A 176 5.82 -11.63 -16.47
CA SER A 176 4.77 -12.29 -17.22
C SER A 176 5.29 -13.64 -17.71
N GLU A 177 4.53 -14.69 -17.49
CA GLU A 177 4.72 -15.97 -18.16
C GLU A 177 4.10 -15.78 -19.56
N GLU A 178 4.96 -15.84 -20.59
CA GLU A 178 4.56 -15.80 -22.00
C GLU A 178 3.95 -17.14 -22.43
#